data_AF-A0A0A9FSZ4-F1
#
_entry.id   AF-A0A0A9FSZ4-F1
#
_cell.length_a   1.000
_cell.length_b   1.000
_cell.length_c   1.000
_cell.angle_alpha   90.00
_cell.angle_beta   90.00
_cell.angle_gamma   90.00
#
_symmetry.space_group_name_H-M   'P 1'
#
loop_
_entity.id
_entity.type
_entity.pdbx_description
1 polymer ?
#
loop_
_entity_poly.entity_id
_entity_poly.type
_entity_poly.pdbx_seq_one_letter_code
_entity_poly.pdbx_strand_id
1 'polypeptide(L)'
;MAAFGVPVEFPAQELYELLDAADGLACTQVLRCSKLFVKKMRDVVVEMINKDMYLHAIRIILAFELHNAFPLASTLTIIMEKVEYGRKEGGEGQASKERDEEELALLRAISKCVEDHKLCPSEFSSFSIAKRIVLLEERVVKPKQDLAGIKRKRTAEEDCVAI
;
A
#
# COMPACT_ATOMS: atom_id res chain seq x y z
N MET A 1 -23.18 -2.48 16.38
CA MET A 1 -22.28 -3.59 16.03
C MET A 1 -21.23 -3.84 17.12
N ALA A 2 -20.36 -2.88 17.45
CA ALA A 2 -19.34 -3.13 18.49
C ALA A 2 -19.92 -3.60 19.84
N ALA A 3 -21.01 -2.98 20.32
CA ALA A 3 -21.64 -3.37 21.60
C ALA A 3 -22.40 -4.70 21.57
N PHE A 4 -23.06 -5.03 20.46
CA PHE A 4 -24.03 -6.12 20.37
C PHE A 4 -23.54 -7.32 19.53
N GLY A 5 -22.36 -7.21 18.93
CA GLY A 5 -21.84 -8.17 17.95
C GLY A 5 -22.06 -7.71 16.51
N VAL A 6 -21.26 -8.31 15.62
CA VAL A 6 -21.36 -8.15 14.17
C VAL A 6 -22.06 -9.41 13.63
N PRO A 7 -23.12 -9.30 12.82
CA PRO A 7 -23.75 -10.45 12.18
C PRO A 7 -22.72 -11.27 11.39
N VAL A 8 -22.87 -12.60 11.32
CA VAL A 8 -21.84 -13.45 10.70
C VAL A 8 -21.77 -13.22 9.19
N GLU A 9 -22.93 -12.91 8.60
CA GLU A 9 -23.14 -12.60 7.19
C GLU A 9 -22.62 -11.22 6.80
N PHE A 10 -22.30 -10.36 7.78
CA PHE A 10 -21.82 -9.01 7.50
C PHE A 10 -20.40 -9.06 6.90
N PRO A 11 -20.19 -8.55 5.68
CA PRO A 11 -18.91 -8.67 4.99
C PRO A 11 -17.78 -7.94 5.72
N ALA A 12 -16.60 -8.55 5.76
CA ALA A 12 -15.43 -7.95 6.40
C ALA A 12 -15.00 -6.64 5.71
N GLN A 13 -15.15 -6.56 4.40
CA GLN A 13 -14.94 -5.35 3.61
C GLN A 13 -15.87 -4.21 4.03
N GLU A 14 -17.18 -4.45 4.07
CA GLU A 14 -18.17 -3.44 4.46
C GLU A 14 -17.96 -3.01 5.92
N LEU A 15 -17.46 -3.91 6.78
CA LEU A 15 -17.14 -3.58 8.16
C LEU A 15 -15.96 -2.62 8.24
N TYR A 16 -14.94 -2.82 7.39
CA TYR A 16 -13.84 -1.88 7.27
C TYR A 16 -14.32 -0.52 6.74
N GLU A 17 -15.11 -0.50 5.67
CA GLU A 17 -15.63 0.73 5.08
C GLU A 17 -16.47 1.53 6.08
N LEU A 18 -17.30 0.85 6.87
CA LEU A 18 -18.04 1.47 7.96
C LEU A 18 -17.11 2.02 9.04
N LEU A 19 -16.05 1.28 9.39
CA LEU A 19 -15.05 1.73 10.36
C LEU A 19 -14.33 2.99 9.85
N ASP A 20 -13.92 3.03 8.58
CA ASP A 20 -13.23 4.17 7.98
C ASP A 20 -14.16 5.39 7.84
N ALA A 21 -15.38 5.19 7.32
CA ALA A 21 -16.38 6.25 7.16
C ALA A 21 -16.81 6.88 8.49
N ALA A 22 -16.78 6.12 9.59
CA ALA A 22 -17.11 6.60 10.92
C ALA A 22 -15.91 7.21 11.67
N ASP A 23 -14.73 7.30 11.04
CA ASP A 23 -13.45 7.58 11.71
C ASP A 23 -13.26 6.70 12.97
N GLY A 24 -13.66 5.43 12.85
CA GLY A 24 -13.71 4.49 13.95
C GLY A 24 -12.34 4.21 14.57
N LEU A 25 -11.26 4.47 13.82
CA LEU A 25 -9.90 4.40 14.35
C LEU A 25 -9.66 5.43 15.47
N ALA A 26 -10.28 6.61 15.42
CA ALA A 26 -10.24 7.59 16.52
C ALA A 26 -10.93 7.06 17.79
N CYS A 27 -11.91 6.17 17.63
CA CYS A 27 -12.67 5.56 18.73
C CYS A 27 -12.10 4.21 19.19
N THR A 28 -10.92 3.80 18.73
CA THR A 28 -10.43 2.42 18.93
C THR A 28 -10.29 2.04 20.41
N GLN A 29 -10.00 2.99 21.31
CA GLN A 29 -9.95 2.72 22.75
C GLN A 29 -11.26 2.13 23.29
N VAL A 30 -12.40 2.63 22.82
CA VAL A 30 -13.74 2.14 23.21
C VAL A 30 -14.09 0.87 22.43
N LEU A 31 -13.80 0.83 21.14
CA LEU A 31 -14.12 -0.34 20.29
C LEU A 31 -13.40 -1.61 20.76
N ARG A 32 -12.18 -1.49 21.28
CA ARG A 32 -11.41 -2.61 21.84
C ARG A 32 -12.02 -3.24 23.09
N CYS A 33 -12.91 -2.54 23.80
CA CYS A 33 -13.63 -3.12 24.94
C CYS A 33 -14.55 -4.28 24.52
N SER A 34 -14.95 -4.34 23.24
CA SER A 34 -15.75 -5.44 22.71
C SER A 34 -14.88 -6.58 22.19
N LYS A 35 -14.83 -7.68 22.95
CA LYS A 35 -14.13 -8.90 22.53
C LYS A 35 -14.67 -9.48 21.22
N LEU A 36 -15.98 -9.40 21.00
CA LEU A 36 -16.64 -9.88 19.78
C LEU A 36 -16.19 -9.04 18.57
N PHE A 37 -16.14 -7.71 18.74
CA PHE A 37 -15.72 -6.80 17.69
C PHE A 37 -14.22 -6.98 17.36
N VAL A 38 -13.36 -7.04 18.37
CA VAL A 38 -11.91 -7.29 18.21
C VAL A 38 -11.66 -8.62 17.48
N LYS A 39 -12.44 -9.67 17.78
CA LYS A 39 -12.35 -10.95 17.06
C LYS A 39 -12.69 -10.76 15.58
N LYS A 40 -13.78 -10.05 15.26
CA LYS A 40 -14.20 -9.79 13.88
C LYS A 40 -13.19 -8.93 13.11
N MET A 41 -12.51 -7.99 13.79
CA MET A 41 -11.45 -7.20 13.17
C MET A 41 -10.26 -8.06 12.69
N ARG A 42 -10.06 -9.26 13.24
CA ARG A 42 -9.05 -10.19 12.70
C ARG A 42 -9.44 -10.69 11.32
N ASP A 43 -10.72 -11.00 11.10
CA ASP A 43 -11.23 -11.41 9.80
C ASP A 43 -11.07 -10.27 8.79
N VAL A 44 -11.28 -9.02 9.23
CA VAL A 44 -11.03 -7.82 8.41
C VAL A 44 -9.56 -7.72 8.01
N VAL A 45 -8.61 -7.91 8.94
CA VAL A 45 -7.18 -7.89 8.61
C VAL A 45 -6.82 -8.93 7.55
N VAL A 46 -7.33 -10.16 7.67
CA VAL A 46 -7.10 -11.23 6.69
C VAL A 46 -7.66 -10.83 5.32
N GLU A 47 -8.88 -10.31 5.28
CA GLU A 47 -9.52 -9.84 4.05
C GLU A 47 -8.71 -8.72 3.38
N MET A 48 -8.22 -7.74 4.14
CA MET A 48 -7.38 -6.65 3.62
C MET A 48 -6.08 -7.19 3.01
N ILE A 49 -5.42 -8.16 3.66
CA ILE A 49 -4.18 -8.77 3.14
C ILE A 49 -4.45 -9.60 1.88
N ASN A 50 -5.63 -10.18 1.75
CA ASN A 50 -6.03 -10.95 0.55
C ASN A 50 -6.37 -10.06 -0.64
N LYS A 51 -6.77 -8.80 -0.39
CA LYS A 51 -7.10 -7.79 -1.39
C LYS A 51 -5.96 -6.80 -1.67
N ASP A 52 -4.75 -7.10 -1.22
CA ASP A 52 -3.57 -6.24 -1.34
C ASP A 52 -3.71 -4.85 -0.68
N MET A 53 -4.68 -4.68 0.22
CA MET A 53 -4.91 -3.46 1.02
C MET A 53 -4.00 -3.43 2.24
N TYR A 54 -2.69 -3.60 2.03
CA TYR A 54 -1.71 -3.83 3.11
C TYR A 54 -1.60 -2.70 4.13
N LEU A 55 -1.63 -1.45 3.66
CA LEU A 55 -1.55 -0.29 4.55
C LEU A 55 -2.74 -0.26 5.53
N HIS A 56 -3.91 -0.68 5.07
CA HIS A 56 -5.13 -0.71 5.86
C HIS A 56 -5.06 -1.83 6.90
N ALA A 57 -4.57 -3.01 6.49
CA ALA A 57 -4.29 -4.12 7.40
C ALA A 57 -3.34 -3.71 8.54
N ILE A 58 -2.21 -3.06 8.21
CA ILE A 58 -1.24 -2.59 9.22
C ILE A 58 -1.90 -1.61 10.19
N ARG A 59 -2.64 -0.60 9.68
CA ARG A 59 -3.34 0.39 10.53
C ARG A 59 -4.28 -0.29 11.52
N ILE A 60 -5.05 -1.29 11.09
CA ILE A 60 -5.98 -2.03 11.97
C ILE A 60 -5.21 -2.84 13.02
N ILE A 61 -4.16 -3.58 12.63
CA ILE A 61 -3.36 -4.39 13.55
C ILE A 61 -2.81 -3.51 14.68
N LEU A 62 -2.24 -2.35 14.32
CA LEU A 62 -1.67 -1.40 15.27
C LEU A 62 -2.76 -0.79 16.17
N ALA A 63 -3.85 -0.27 15.58
CA ALA A 63 -4.90 0.40 16.33
C ALA A 63 -5.62 -0.54 17.31
N PHE A 64 -5.94 -1.76 16.87
CA PHE A 64 -6.64 -2.76 17.67
C PHE A 64 -5.70 -3.64 18.52
N GLU A 65 -4.38 -3.40 18.47
CA GLU A 65 -3.34 -4.16 19.17
C GLU A 65 -3.44 -5.67 18.94
N LEU A 66 -3.62 -6.08 17.68
CA LEU A 66 -3.88 -7.48 17.31
C LEU A 66 -2.62 -8.35 17.25
N HIS A 67 -1.53 -7.95 17.92
CA HIS A 67 -0.21 -8.57 17.84
C HIS A 67 -0.19 -10.06 18.21
N ASN A 68 -1.12 -10.50 19.06
CA ASN A 68 -1.24 -11.92 19.43
C ASN A 68 -1.70 -12.80 18.25
N ALA A 69 -2.53 -12.26 17.35
CA ALA A 69 -3.00 -12.98 16.17
C ALA A 69 -2.12 -12.69 14.95
N PHE A 70 -1.54 -11.48 14.89
CA PHE A 70 -0.68 -11.02 13.81
C PHE A 70 0.62 -10.47 14.40
N PRO A 71 1.59 -11.35 14.73
CA PRO A 71 2.91 -10.92 15.17
C PRO A 71 3.50 -9.95 14.16
N LEU A 72 3.93 -8.79 14.64
CA LEU A 72 4.21 -7.64 13.77
C LEU A 72 5.34 -7.94 12.77
N ALA A 73 6.46 -8.49 13.24
CA ALA A 73 7.58 -8.89 12.39
C ALA A 73 7.15 -9.87 11.29
N SER A 74 6.52 -10.99 11.67
CA SER A 74 6.04 -12.01 10.72
C SER A 74 5.04 -11.45 9.72
N THR A 75 4.13 -10.58 10.17
CA THR A 75 3.09 -10.00 9.30
C THR A 75 3.69 -9.04 8.27
N LEU A 76 4.63 -8.19 8.68
CA LEU A 76 5.32 -7.28 7.78
C LEU A 76 6.17 -8.04 6.76
N THR A 77 6.82 -9.13 7.15
CA THR A 77 7.56 -10.01 6.22
C THR A 77 6.64 -10.60 5.16
N ILE A 78 5.47 -11.15 5.55
CA ILE A 78 4.48 -11.67 4.59
C ILE A 78 4.00 -10.59 3.63
N ILE A 79 3.69 -9.39 4.13
CA ILE A 79 3.28 -8.26 3.30
C ILE A 79 4.37 -7.90 2.29
N MET A 80 5.63 -7.84 2.72
CA MET A 80 6.76 -7.54 1.84
C MET A 80 6.93 -8.60 0.74
N GLU A 81 6.84 -9.89 1.08
CA GLU A 81 6.90 -10.98 0.10
C GLU A 81 5.81 -10.85 -0.96
N LYS A 82 4.58 -10.51 -0.55
CA LYS A 82 3.48 -10.32 -1.50
C LYS A 82 3.67 -9.09 -2.39
N VAL A 83 4.15 -7.97 -1.85
CA VAL A 83 4.49 -6.77 -2.63
C VAL A 83 5.55 -7.08 -3.69
N GLU A 84 6.59 -7.84 -3.32
CA GLU A 84 7.62 -8.27 -4.27
C GLU A 84 7.06 -9.21 -5.35
N TYR A 85 6.19 -10.15 -4.98
CA TYR A 85 5.60 -11.12 -5.91
C TYR A 85 4.66 -10.47 -6.93
N GLY A 86 3.74 -9.59 -6.46
CA GLY A 86 2.79 -8.91 -7.34
C GLY A 86 3.46 -8.09 -8.45
N ARG A 87 4.68 -7.59 -8.20
CA ARG A 87 5.49 -6.90 -9.21
C ARG A 87 6.06 -7.83 -10.29
N LYS A 88 6.40 -9.07 -9.91
CA LYS A 88 6.96 -10.07 -10.86
C LYS A 88 5.90 -10.58 -11.82
N GLU A 89 4.65 -10.72 -11.36
CA GLU A 89 3.52 -11.11 -12.22
C GLU A 89 2.99 -9.97 -13.10
N GLY A 90 3.06 -8.72 -12.61
CA GLY A 90 2.47 -7.56 -13.29
C GLY A 90 3.18 -7.07 -14.56
N GLY A 91 4.32 -7.66 -14.94
CA GLY A 91 5.15 -7.21 -16.05
C GLY A 91 5.82 -5.84 -15.82
N GLU A 92 7.11 -5.72 -16.12
CA GLU A 92 7.90 -4.50 -15.87
C GLU A 92 7.39 -3.24 -16.61
N GLY A 93 6.41 -3.37 -17.51
CA GLY A 93 5.95 -2.28 -18.40
C GLY A 93 4.86 -1.37 -17.85
N GLN A 94 4.14 -1.75 -16.78
CA GLN A 94 2.89 -1.07 -16.40
C GLN A 94 2.89 -0.50 -14.98
N ALA A 95 4.01 0.03 -14.47
CA ALA A 95 3.96 0.87 -13.27
C ALA A 95 3.19 2.17 -13.61
N SER A 96 1.97 2.30 -13.10
CA SER A 96 1.26 3.59 -13.06
C SER A 96 1.82 4.39 -11.90
N LYS A 97 1.83 5.71 -12.05
CA LYS A 97 2.28 6.65 -11.00
C LYS A 97 1.56 6.41 -9.68
N GLU A 98 0.27 6.12 -9.75
CA GLU A 98 -0.58 5.77 -8.60
C GLU A 98 -0.10 4.52 -7.86
N ARG A 99 0.21 3.42 -8.58
CA ARG A 99 0.74 2.20 -7.93
C ARG A 99 2.10 2.43 -7.28
N ASP A 100 2.98 3.21 -7.91
CA ASP A 100 4.27 3.57 -7.32
C ASP A 100 4.09 4.47 -6.07
N GLU A 101 3.12 5.38 -6.07
CA GLU A 101 2.77 6.24 -4.91
C GLU A 101 2.18 5.42 -3.75
N GLU A 102 1.30 4.46 -4.02
CA GLU A 102 0.74 3.54 -3.03
C GLU A 102 1.81 2.63 -2.41
N GLU A 103 2.68 2.04 -3.25
CA GLU A 103 3.80 1.21 -2.78
C GLU A 103 4.76 2.05 -1.92
N LEU A 104 5.04 3.29 -2.32
CA LEU A 104 5.89 4.21 -1.56
C LEU A 104 5.27 4.56 -0.20
N ALA A 105 3.97 4.84 -0.16
CA ALA A 105 3.25 5.11 1.08
C ALA A 105 3.28 3.91 2.03
N LEU A 106 3.05 2.70 1.50
CA LEU A 106 3.14 1.45 2.25
C LEU A 106 4.54 1.24 2.82
N LEU A 107 5.60 1.35 2.01
CA LEU A 107 6.97 1.12 2.47
C LEU A 107 7.43 2.12 3.52
N ARG A 108 7.00 3.39 3.41
CA ARG A 108 7.24 4.39 4.46
C ARG A 108 6.53 4.04 5.75
N ALA A 109 5.27 3.58 5.67
CA ALA A 109 4.53 3.13 6.84
C ALA A 109 5.18 1.90 7.50
N ILE A 110 5.69 0.94 6.71
CA ILE A 110 6.44 -0.22 7.20
C ILE A 110 7.74 0.24 7.87
N SER A 111 8.51 1.13 7.25
CA SER A 111 9.76 1.66 7.85
C SER A 111 9.50 2.29 9.21
N LYS A 112 8.48 3.17 9.28
CA LYS A 112 8.06 3.79 10.53
C LYS A 112 7.63 2.76 11.57
N CYS A 113 6.87 1.75 11.17
CA CYS A 113 6.41 0.67 12.05
C CYS A 113 7.58 -0.14 12.63
N VAL A 114 8.60 -0.44 11.81
CA VAL A 114 9.82 -1.13 12.25
C VAL A 114 10.57 -0.30 13.29
N GLU A 115 10.69 1.01 13.08
CA GLU A 115 11.34 1.95 14.00
C GLU A 115 10.56 2.09 15.32
N ASP A 116 9.26 2.40 15.25
CA ASP A 116 8.38 2.64 16.40
C ASP A 116 8.31 1.41 17.33
N HIS A 117 8.37 0.21 16.75
CA HIS A 117 8.29 -1.06 17.48
C HIS A 117 9.65 -1.75 17.71
N LYS A 118 10.76 -1.10 17.36
CA LYS A 118 12.14 -1.59 17.55
C LYS A 118 12.35 -3.00 16.97
N LEU A 119 11.75 -3.29 15.82
CA LEU A 119 11.91 -4.56 15.14
C LEU A 119 13.29 -4.63 14.48
N CYS A 120 13.90 -5.81 14.45
CA CYS A 120 15.22 -5.96 13.81
C CYS A 120 15.07 -5.84 12.29
N PRO A 121 15.73 -4.88 11.62
CA PRO A 121 15.60 -4.71 10.17
C PRO A 121 16.02 -5.94 9.36
N SER A 122 16.87 -6.81 9.95
CA SER A 122 17.32 -8.07 9.36
C SER A 122 16.26 -9.18 9.33
N GLU A 123 15.13 -9.01 10.03
CA GLU A 123 14.01 -9.97 10.01
C GLU A 123 13.10 -9.82 8.79
N PHE A 124 13.26 -8.71 8.07
CA PHE A 124 12.52 -8.40 6.85
C PHE A 124 13.36 -8.82 5.64
N SER A 125 12.69 -9.27 4.57
CA SER A 125 13.22 -9.81 3.30
C SER A 125 14.63 -9.32 2.87
N SER A 126 15.28 -10.16 2.06
CA SER A 126 16.52 -9.88 1.30
C SER A 126 16.57 -8.55 0.53
N PHE A 127 15.44 -7.86 0.36
CA PHE A 127 15.35 -6.58 -0.34
C PHE A 127 15.22 -5.39 0.63
N SER A 128 16.17 -4.45 0.51
CA SER A 128 16.23 -3.27 1.39
C SER A 128 15.07 -2.30 1.13
N ILE A 129 14.19 -2.13 2.14
CA ILE A 129 13.09 -1.14 2.14
C ILE A 129 13.61 0.26 1.75
N ALA A 130 14.73 0.69 2.35
CA ALA A 130 15.33 2.00 2.05
C ALA A 130 15.73 2.15 0.58
N LYS A 131 16.37 1.14 -0.02
CA LYS A 131 16.73 1.17 -1.45
C LYS A 131 15.48 1.26 -2.33
N ARG A 132 14.40 0.58 -1.95
CA ARG A 132 13.16 0.59 -2.71
C ARG A 132 12.44 1.94 -2.67
N ILE A 133 12.39 2.56 -1.50
CA ILE A 133 11.83 3.90 -1.31
C ILE A 133 12.53 4.88 -2.26
N VAL A 134 13.86 4.90 -2.28
CA VAL A 134 14.64 5.77 -3.19
C VAL A 134 14.28 5.51 -4.66
N LEU A 135 14.22 4.25 -5.08
CA LEU A 135 13.85 3.89 -6.46
C LEU A 135 12.43 4.35 -6.84
N LEU A 136 11.48 4.27 -5.91
CA LEU A 136 10.10 4.69 -6.13
C LEU A 136 9.99 6.22 -6.19
N GLU A 137 10.67 6.94 -5.29
CA GLU A 137 10.70 8.40 -5.28
C GLU A 137 11.20 8.96 -6.62
N GLU A 138 12.26 8.36 -7.20
CA GLU A 138 12.75 8.76 -8.51
C GLU A 138 11.72 8.55 -9.63
N ARG A 139 10.93 7.47 -9.58
CA ARG A 139 9.88 7.18 -10.58
C ARG A 139 8.65 8.07 -10.41
N VAL A 140 8.29 8.41 -9.18
CA VAL A 140 7.17 9.33 -8.88
C VAL A 140 7.51 10.76 -9.29
N VAL A 141 8.76 11.19 -9.10
CA VAL A 141 9.23 12.56 -9.41
C VAL A 141 9.55 12.75 -10.90
N LYS A 142 10.01 11.72 -11.61
CA LYS A 142 10.29 11.78 -13.06
C LYS A 142 9.11 11.22 -13.86
N PRO A 143 8.15 12.04 -14.33
CA PRO A 143 7.19 11.57 -15.30
C PRO A 143 7.95 11.09 -16.55
N LYS A 144 7.55 9.92 -17.09
CA LYS A 144 8.10 9.37 -18.34
C LYS A 144 8.13 10.49 -19.38
N GLN A 145 9.32 10.95 -19.76
CA GLN A 145 9.48 11.70 -20.99
C GLN A 145 9.21 10.72 -22.11
N ASP A 146 8.01 10.80 -22.68
CA ASP A 146 7.73 10.15 -23.95
C ASP A 146 8.75 10.68 -24.97
N LEU A 147 9.61 9.78 -25.45
CA LEU A 147 10.43 9.95 -26.63
C LEU A 147 9.48 10.07 -27.84
N ALA A 148 8.91 11.24 -28.07
CA ALA A 148 8.12 11.52 -29.26
C ALA A 148 8.30 12.99 -29.68
N GLY A 149 9.21 13.21 -30.63
CA GLY A 149 9.46 14.53 -31.20
C GLY A 149 10.49 14.52 -32.31
N ILE A 150 10.28 13.65 -33.31
CA ILE A 150 11.03 13.63 -34.58
C ILE A 150 11.09 15.06 -35.15
N LYS A 151 12.31 15.58 -35.31
CA LYS A 151 12.59 16.84 -36.01
C LYS A 151 12.04 16.78 -37.44
N ARG A 152 10.90 17.40 -37.72
CA ARG A 152 10.53 17.80 -39.09
C ARG A 152 11.20 19.13 -39.41
N LYS A 153 12.36 19.04 -40.08
CA LYS A 153 13.03 20.16 -40.75
C LYS A 153 12.14 20.59 -41.92
N ARG A 154 11.43 21.71 -41.80
CA ARG A 154 10.92 22.46 -42.97
C ARG A 154 12.00 23.45 -43.36
N THR A 155 12.69 23.18 -44.45
CA THR A 155 13.39 24.21 -45.22
C THR A 155 12.36 24.86 -46.13
N ALA A 156 12.08 26.14 -45.88
CA ALA A 156 11.59 27.05 -46.88
C ALA A 156 12.83 27.75 -47.46
N GLU A 157 13.01 27.65 -48.77
CA GLU A 157 13.71 28.67 -49.57
C GLU A 157 12.97 28.72 -50.92
N GLU A 158 12.31 29.86 -51.13
CA GLU A 158 12.02 30.41 -52.45
C GLU A 158 13.34 30.58 -53.23
N ASP A 159 13.37 30.37 -54.54
CA ASP A 159 13.29 31.47 -55.51
C ASP A 159 13.51 31.02 -56.98
N CYS A 160 12.92 31.81 -57.89
CA CYS A 160 13.33 32.15 -59.27
C CYS A 160 13.16 31.20 -60.49
N VAL A 161 12.12 31.54 -61.28
CA VAL A 161 12.12 32.03 -62.70
C VAL A 161 12.68 31.17 -63.87
N ALA A 162 11.94 31.28 -64.99
CA ALA A 162 12.20 30.95 -66.41
C ALA A 162 11.58 29.60 -66.86
N ILE A 163 10.72 29.51 -67.90
CA ILE A 163 10.50 30.30 -69.12
C ILE A 163 8.99 30.36 -69.42
#